data_AF-A0A410JWW4-F1
#
_entry.id   AF-A0A410JWW4-F1
#
_cell.length_a   1.000
_cell.length_b   1.000
_cell.length_c   1.000
_cell.angle_alpha   90.00
_cell.angle_beta   90.00
_cell.angle_gamma   90.00
#
_symmetry.space_group_name_H-M   'P 1'
#
loop_
_entity.id
_entity.type
_entity.pdbx_description
1 polymer ?
#
loop_
_entity_poly.entity_id
_entity_poly.type
_entity_poly.pdbx_seq_one_letter_code
_entity_poly.pdbx_strand_id
1 'polypeptide(L)'
;MNNLTDREINEAKKRTKYIYPDNISHEHNDCIKIAYEWLDAQKKNKSQTTKRFMLKHYIQEWSGKYISTSDVEVAATLHPEINGQYPFYNISSRLTEPSVSRLENIGEPEHSNTNRNKHKSEIYKLHE
;
A
#
# COMPACT_ATOMS: atom_id res chain seq x y z
N MET A 1 -2.39 0.28 15.44
CA MET A 1 -2.88 0.76 14.14
C MET A 1 -2.95 2.27 14.17
N ASN A 2 -2.29 2.92 13.22
CA ASN A 2 -2.48 4.36 12.99
C ASN A 2 -3.79 4.51 12.22
N ASN A 3 -4.83 5.02 12.86
CA ASN A 3 -6.10 5.31 12.19
C ASN A 3 -5.95 6.56 11.33
N LEU A 4 -5.47 6.39 10.09
CA LEU A 4 -5.42 7.45 9.09
C LEU A 4 -6.81 8.03 8.87
N THR A 5 -6.97 9.32 9.15
CA THR A 5 -8.24 10.02 8.94
C THR A 5 -8.39 10.46 7.48
N ASP A 6 -9.63 10.58 7.01
CA ASP A 6 -9.91 11.08 5.66
C ASP A 6 -9.32 12.49 5.44
N ARG A 7 -9.27 13.30 6.50
CA ARG A 7 -8.64 14.62 6.46
C ARG A 7 -7.14 14.51 6.16
N GLU A 8 -6.41 13.65 6.87
CA GLU A 8 -4.97 13.45 6.64
C GLU A 8 -4.71 12.90 5.24
N ILE A 9 -5.53 11.96 4.78
CA ILE A 9 -5.45 11.40 3.43
C ILE A 9 -5.66 12.48 2.38
N ASN A 10 -6.68 13.32 2.54
CA ASN A 10 -6.98 14.39 1.59
C ASN A 10 -5.89 15.48 1.57
N GLU A 11 -5.28 15.81 2.70
CA GLU A 11 -4.12 16.71 2.74
C GLU A 11 -2.88 16.05 2.12
N ALA A 12 -2.66 14.76 2.35
CA ALA A 12 -1.57 14.03 1.73
C ALA A 12 -1.71 13.98 0.19
N LYS A 13 -2.93 13.78 -0.33
CA LYS A 13 -3.21 13.81 -1.78
C LYS A 13 -2.73 15.11 -2.44
N LYS A 14 -2.84 16.25 -1.77
CA LYS A 14 -2.43 17.56 -2.31
C LYS A 14 -0.92 17.74 -2.38
N ARG A 15 -0.16 17.12 -1.47
CA ARG A 15 1.31 17.26 -1.39
C ARG A 15 2.08 16.06 -1.96
N THR A 16 1.39 14.98 -2.30
CA THR A 16 2.01 13.76 -2.86
C THR A 16 2.60 14.10 -4.22
N LYS A 17 3.86 13.73 -4.42
CA LYS A 17 4.51 13.86 -5.73
C LYS A 17 4.21 12.62 -6.57
N TYR A 18 3.16 12.72 -7.38
CA TYR A 18 2.77 11.65 -8.31
C TYR A 18 3.77 11.52 -9.45
N ILE A 19 4.12 10.28 -9.79
CA ILE A 19 4.92 9.96 -10.97
C ILE A 19 4.15 10.24 -12.29
N TYR A 20 2.82 10.17 -12.25
CA TYR A 20 1.92 10.47 -13.36
C TYR A 20 0.90 11.55 -12.96
N PRO A 21 1.29 12.84 -12.90
CA PRO A 21 0.43 13.91 -12.40
C PRO A 21 -0.83 14.13 -13.24
N ASP A 22 -0.80 13.81 -14.54
CA ASP A 22 -1.96 13.95 -15.44
C ASP A 22 -2.93 12.75 -15.39
N ASN A 23 -2.62 11.72 -14.59
CA ASN A 23 -3.41 10.48 -14.50
C ASN A 23 -3.49 9.96 -13.06
N ILE A 24 -3.94 10.84 -12.16
CA ILE A 24 -4.18 10.51 -10.76
C ILE A 24 -5.54 9.83 -10.64
N SER A 25 -5.57 8.63 -10.05
CA SER A 25 -6.80 7.89 -9.80
C SER A 25 -6.88 7.48 -8.33
N HIS A 26 -7.95 7.90 -7.65
CA HIS A 26 -8.27 7.51 -6.28
C HIS A 26 -9.73 7.10 -6.24
N GLU A 27 -10.01 5.80 -6.10
CA GLU A 27 -11.39 5.31 -6.00
C GLU A 27 -11.96 5.55 -4.60
N HIS A 28 -11.20 5.17 -3.56
CA HIS A 28 -11.62 5.32 -2.17
C HIS A 28 -10.43 5.56 -1.24
N ASN A 29 -10.65 6.27 -0.12
CA ASN A 29 -9.61 6.46 0.89
C ASN A 29 -9.16 5.14 1.53
N ASP A 30 -10.02 4.14 1.56
CA ASP A 30 -9.67 2.82 2.08
C ASP A 30 -8.60 2.12 1.23
N CYS A 31 -8.52 2.38 -0.08
CA CYS A 31 -7.44 1.87 -0.92
C CYS A 31 -6.07 2.40 -0.45
N ILE A 32 -6.03 3.65 0.01
CA ILE A 32 -4.83 4.29 0.58
C ILE A 32 -4.51 3.68 1.96
N LYS A 33 -5.52 3.43 2.80
CA LYS A 33 -5.34 2.76 4.10
C LYS A 33 -4.81 1.33 3.93
N ILE A 34 -5.36 0.57 2.98
CA ILE A 34 -4.88 -0.77 2.62
C ILE A 34 -3.42 -0.71 2.16
N ALA A 35 -3.08 0.21 1.26
CA ALA A 35 -1.71 0.37 0.80
C ALA A 35 -0.76 0.77 1.95
N TYR A 36 -1.23 1.59 2.90
CA TYR A 36 -0.46 1.97 4.08
C TYR A 36 -0.15 0.78 4.96
N GLU A 37 -1.14 -0.04 5.31
CA GLU A 37 -0.94 -1.24 6.14
C GLU A 37 0.00 -2.24 5.47
N TRP A 38 -0.09 -2.41 4.15
CA TRP A 38 0.84 -3.27 3.43
C TRP A 38 2.27 -2.75 3.48
N LEU A 39 2.47 -1.43 3.32
CA LEU A 39 3.78 -0.78 3.42
C LEU A 39 4.35 -0.84 4.84
N ASP A 40 3.49 -0.71 5.85
CA ASP A 40 3.85 -0.79 7.26
C ASP A 40 4.42 -2.15 7.65
N ALA A 41 3.82 -3.23 7.14
CA ALA A 41 4.31 -4.60 7.36
C ALA A 41 5.67 -4.90 6.71
N GLN A 42 6.15 -4.08 5.77
CA GLN A 42 7.42 -4.35 5.11
C GLN A 42 8.61 -4.08 6.04
N LYS A 43 9.69 -4.82 5.82
CA LYS A 43 11.00 -4.48 6.38
C LYS A 43 11.60 -3.27 5.64
N LYS A 44 11.91 -2.19 6.37
CA LYS A 44 12.53 -0.98 5.82
C LYS A 44 14.06 -1.14 5.73
N ASN A 45 14.65 -0.59 4.68
CA ASN A 45 16.08 -0.48 4.46
C ASN A 45 16.56 0.94 4.79
N LYS A 46 17.86 1.08 5.07
CA LYS A 46 18.49 2.40 5.29
C LYS A 46 18.54 3.26 4.02
N SER A 47 18.58 2.62 2.85
CA SER A 47 18.60 3.27 1.53
C SER A 47 17.44 2.79 0.67
N GLN A 48 17.11 3.57 -0.35
CA GLN A 48 16.17 3.16 -1.39
C GLN A 48 16.64 1.86 -2.07
N THR A 49 15.69 1.02 -2.45
CA THR A 49 15.97 -0.15 -3.26
C THR A 49 16.20 0.25 -4.72
N THR A 50 17.14 -0.44 -5.39
CA THR A 50 17.31 -0.31 -6.85
C THR A 50 16.32 -1.20 -7.61
N LYS A 51 15.64 -2.12 -6.92
CA LYS A 51 14.69 -3.04 -7.54
C LYS A 51 13.33 -2.38 -7.72
N ARG A 52 12.88 -2.31 -8.98
CA ARG A 52 11.53 -1.83 -9.31
C ARG A 52 10.48 -2.84 -8.86
N PHE A 53 9.55 -2.39 -8.03
CA PHE A 53 8.36 -3.16 -7.67
C PHE A 53 7.09 -2.48 -8.17
N MET A 54 6.23 -3.24 -8.86
CA MET A 54 4.86 -2.77 -9.13
C MET A 54 3.99 -3.03 -7.91
N LEU A 55 4.22 -2.29 -6.82
CA LEU A 55 3.66 -2.57 -5.50
C LEU A 55 2.14 -2.67 -5.49
N LYS A 56 1.46 -1.88 -6.34
CA LYS A 56 0.00 -1.97 -6.48
C LYS A 56 -0.47 -3.41 -6.74
N HIS A 57 0.23 -4.18 -7.57
CA HIS A 57 -0.20 -5.55 -7.87
C HIS A 57 -0.10 -6.48 -6.66
N TYR A 58 0.96 -6.35 -5.86
CA TYR A 58 1.13 -7.11 -4.61
C TYR A 58 0.04 -6.75 -3.60
N ILE A 59 -0.25 -5.46 -3.45
CA ILE A 59 -1.27 -4.97 -2.51
C ILE A 59 -2.67 -5.39 -2.96
N GLN A 60 -2.98 -5.32 -4.25
CA GLN A 60 -4.24 -5.82 -4.82
C GLN A 60 -4.40 -7.32 -4.59
N GLU A 61 -3.34 -8.10 -4.79
CA GLU A 61 -3.37 -9.55 -4.59
C GLU A 61 -3.53 -9.92 -3.12
N TRP A 62 -2.92 -9.15 -2.21
CA TRP A 62 -3.07 -9.33 -0.76
C TRP A 62 -4.47 -8.94 -0.26
N SER A 63 -4.97 -7.78 -0.67
CA SER A 63 -6.24 -7.23 -0.17
C SER A 63 -7.49 -7.73 -0.91
N GLY A 64 -7.33 -8.21 -2.15
CA GLY A 64 -8.45 -8.51 -3.05
C GLY A 64 -9.18 -7.25 -3.56
N LYS A 65 -8.66 -6.06 -3.30
CA LYS A 65 -9.23 -4.76 -3.72
C LYS A 65 -8.43 -4.17 -4.87
N TYR A 66 -9.07 -3.31 -5.66
CA TYR A 66 -8.37 -2.49 -6.65
C TYR A 66 -7.54 -1.41 -5.94
N ILE A 67 -6.27 -1.24 -6.34
CA ILE A 67 -5.34 -0.26 -5.76
C ILE A 67 -4.62 0.41 -6.91
N SER A 68 -4.71 1.73 -6.99
CA SER A 68 -4.02 2.50 -8.02
C SER A 68 -2.55 2.73 -7.65
N THR A 69 -1.73 3.18 -8.62
CA THR A 69 -0.37 3.65 -8.29
C THR A 69 -0.41 4.85 -7.36
N SER A 70 -1.34 5.78 -7.61
CA SER A 70 -1.51 7.00 -6.82
C SER A 70 -1.87 6.68 -5.36
N ASP A 71 -2.67 5.63 -5.12
CA ASP A 71 -2.99 5.20 -3.75
C ASP A 71 -1.73 4.79 -2.97
N VAL A 72 -0.83 4.05 -3.62
CA VAL A 72 0.47 3.65 -3.04
C VAL A 72 1.35 4.87 -2.79
N GLU A 73 1.35 5.85 -3.71
CA GLU A 73 2.14 7.09 -3.56
C GLU A 73 1.67 7.94 -2.37
N VAL A 74 0.35 8.06 -2.17
CA VAL A 74 -0.21 8.77 -1.01
C VAL A 74 0.08 8.01 0.28
N ALA A 75 -0.09 6.69 0.28
CA ALA A 75 0.22 5.84 1.43
C ALA A 75 1.70 5.97 1.84
N ALA A 76 2.62 5.94 0.88
CA ALA A 76 4.04 6.18 1.12
C ALA A 76 4.33 7.59 1.65
N THR A 77 3.62 8.61 1.15
CA THR A 77 3.73 10.00 1.63
C THR A 77 3.23 10.18 3.07
N LEU A 78 2.30 9.34 3.52
CA LEU A 78 1.77 9.33 4.88
C LEU A 78 2.64 8.53 5.86
N HIS A 79 3.44 7.59 5.37
CA HIS A 79 4.14 6.64 6.23
C HIS A 79 5.47 7.22 6.75
N PRO A 80 5.69 7.27 8.09
CA PRO A 80 6.83 7.98 8.68
C PRO A 80 8.19 7.38 8.33
N GLU A 81 8.27 6.06 8.13
CA GLU A 81 9.52 5.36 7.81
C GLU A 81 9.72 5.01 6.33
N ILE A 82 8.74 5.27 5.46
CA ILE A 82 8.85 4.99 4.02
C ILE A 82 9.40 6.23 3.33
N ASN A 83 10.47 6.03 2.58
CA ASN A 83 11.21 7.07 1.89
C ASN A 83 11.44 6.66 0.43
N GLY A 84 11.51 7.68 -0.43
CA GLY A 84 11.69 7.52 -1.87
C GLY A 84 10.42 7.78 -2.66
N GLN A 85 10.43 7.38 -3.92
CA GLN A 85 9.35 7.63 -4.87
C GLN A 85 9.00 6.33 -5.57
N TYR A 86 7.74 6.15 -5.92
CA TYR A 86 7.32 4.98 -6.69
C TYR A 86 8.15 4.91 -7.99
N PRO A 87 8.69 3.73 -8.38
CA PRO A 87 8.58 2.40 -7.76
C PRO A 87 9.77 2.00 -6.85
N PHE A 88 10.55 2.95 -6.36
CA PHE A 88 11.83 2.76 -5.65
C PHE A 88 11.78 3.26 -4.19
N TYR A 89 11.03 2.56 -3.35
CA TYR A 89 10.99 2.87 -1.91
C TYR A 89 12.12 2.18 -1.13
N ASN A 90 12.38 2.64 0.09
CA ASN A 90 13.33 2.03 1.02
C ASN A 90 12.81 0.73 1.67
N ILE A 91 12.27 -0.21 0.89
CA ILE A 91 11.80 -1.51 1.38
C ILE A 91 12.72 -2.66 0.96
N SER A 92 12.77 -3.69 1.79
CA SER A 92 13.47 -4.95 1.53
C SER A 92 13.02 -5.56 0.20
N SER A 93 13.96 -6.11 -0.58
CA SER A 93 13.61 -6.88 -1.79
C SER A 93 13.02 -8.27 -1.49
N ARG A 94 13.09 -8.69 -0.22
CA ARG A 94 12.38 -9.83 0.35
C ARG A 94 11.12 -9.28 1.01
N LEU A 95 10.04 -9.21 0.24
CA LEU A 95 8.75 -8.70 0.70
C LEU A 95 8.17 -9.59 1.80
N THR A 96 7.49 -8.96 2.74
CA THR A 96 6.77 -9.59 3.85
C THR A 96 5.29 -9.65 3.50
N GLU A 97 4.69 -10.85 3.59
CA GLU A 97 3.24 -11.01 3.49
C GLU A 97 2.60 -10.46 4.77
N PRO A 98 1.81 -9.37 4.70
CA PRO A 98 1.18 -8.81 5.90
C PRO A 98 0.06 -9.72 6.42
N SER A 99 -0.16 -9.75 7.72
CA SER A 99 -1.31 -10.45 8.30
C SER A 99 -2.62 -9.88 7.78
N VAL A 100 -3.59 -10.76 7.46
CA VAL A 100 -4.92 -10.33 7.01
C VAL A 100 -5.70 -9.59 8.10
N SER A 101 -5.38 -9.81 9.37
CA SER A 101 -5.98 -9.05 10.48
C SER A 101 -5.74 -7.54 10.37
N ARG A 102 -4.73 -7.10 9.61
CA ARG A 102 -4.50 -5.67 9.33
C ARG A 102 -5.65 -5.02 8.55
N LEU A 103 -6.43 -5.81 7.81
CA LEU A 103 -7.56 -5.32 7.02
C LEU A 103 -8.86 -5.21 7.83
N GLU A 104 -8.95 -5.81 9.03
CA GLU A 104 -10.21 -5.94 9.78
C GLU A 104 -10.86 -4.61 10.14
N ASN A 105 -10.10 -3.52 10.19
CA ASN A 105 -10.59 -2.19 10.56
C ASN A 105 -10.56 -1.18 9.39
N ILE A 106 -10.39 -1.64 8.15
CA ILE A 106 -10.32 -0.77 6.97
C ILE A 106 -11.62 -0.85 6.17
N GLY A 107 -12.47 0.17 6.35
CA GLY A 107 -13.72 0.35 5.61
C GLY A 107 -14.94 -0.34 6.24
N GLU A 108 -16.12 0.00 5.73
CA GLU A 108 -17.38 -0.59 6.19
C GLU A 108 -17.48 -2.10 5.86
N PRO A 109 -18.21 -2.89 6.68
CA PRO A 109 -18.27 -4.36 6.56
C PRO A 109 -18.92 -4.92 5.27
N GLU A 110 -19.29 -4.11 4.29
CA GLU A 110 -20.08 -4.53 3.12
C GLU A 110 -19.28 -4.98 1.88
N HIS A 111 -17.98 -5.24 1.99
CA HIS A 111 -17.23 -5.81 0.87
C HIS A 111 -16.34 -7.01 1.23
N SER A 112 -16.78 -7.80 2.21
CA SER A 112 -16.25 -9.15 2.42
C SER A 112 -16.84 -10.12 1.40
N ASN A 113 -16.48 -10.00 0.12
CA ASN A 113 -16.48 -11.16 -0.77
C ASN A 113 -15.73 -10.89 -2.08
N THR A 114 -15.14 -11.96 -2.60
CA THR A 114 -14.55 -12.11 -3.95
C THR A 114 -13.19 -11.47 -4.24
N ASN A 115 -12.12 -12.15 -3.79
CA ASN A 115 -10.96 -12.57 -4.62
C ASN A 115 -9.83 -13.26 -3.83
N ARG A 116 -10.04 -13.58 -2.55
CA ARG A 116 -9.03 -14.25 -1.69
C ARG A 116 -8.55 -15.62 -2.22
N ASN A 117 -9.35 -16.29 -3.05
CA ASN A 117 -9.00 -17.56 -3.70
C ASN A 117 -7.91 -17.45 -4.79
N LYS A 118 -7.39 -16.26 -5.08
CA LYS A 118 -6.30 -16.05 -6.06
C LYS A 118 -5.01 -15.53 -5.43
N HIS A 119 -4.95 -15.39 -4.10
CA HIS A 119 -3.75 -14.95 -3.41
C HIS A 119 -2.64 -16.00 -3.55
N LYS A 120 -1.49 -15.63 -4.13
CA LYS A 120 -0.32 -16.48 -4.24
C LYS A 120 0.73 -16.01 -3.24
N SER A 121 0.66 -16.55 -2.02
CA SER A 121 1.63 -16.27 -0.95
C SER A 121 3.08 -16.55 -1.37
N GLU A 122 3.30 -17.42 -2.35
CA GLU A 122 4.60 -17.74 -2.96
C GLU A 122 5.40 -16.52 -3.47
N ILE A 123 4.74 -15.38 -3.72
CA ILE A 123 5.43 -14.15 -4.14
C ILE A 123 6.19 -13.47 -2.99
N TYR A 124 5.80 -13.76 -1.75
CA TYR A 124 6.42 -13.24 -0.54
C TYR A 124 7.54 -14.16 -0.06
N LYS A 125 8.60 -13.57 0.47
CA LYS A 125 9.78 -14.31 0.97
C LYS A 125 9.79 -14.43 2.48
N LEU A 126 8.92 -13.68 3.15
CA LEU A 126 8.78 -13.56 4.59
C LEU A 126 7.29 -13.46 4.90
N HIS A 127 6.90 -13.87 6.09
CA HIS A 127 5.55 -13.71 6.64
C HIS A 127 5.68 -12.91 7.93
N GLU A 128 4.69 -12.06 8.19
CA GLU A 128 4.62 -11.24 9.40
C GLU A 128 4.43 -12.05 10.69
#